data_AF-A0A7W8M5R5-F1
#
_entry.id   AF-A0A7W8M5R5-F1
#
_cell.length_a   1.000
_cell.length_b   1.000
_cell.length_c   1.000
_cell.angle_alpha   90.00
_cell.angle_beta   90.00
_cell.angle_gamma   90.00
#
_symmetry.space_group_name_H-M   'P 1'
#
loop_
_entity.id
_entity.type
_entity.pdbx_description
1 polymer ?
#
loop_
_entity_poly.entity_id
_entity_poly.type
_entity_poly.pdbx_seq_one_letter_code
_entity_poly.pdbx_strand_id
1 'polypeptide(L)' 'MREDMKTLIADTFSRLLEKENIDKITVKRLIEECHISRQTFYYHFKDIMDVLEWASAVRPWRWPGAA' A
#
# COMPACT_ATOMS: atom_id res chain seq x y z
N MET A 1 8.12 7.51 -13.65
CA MET A 1 7.13 8.32 -12.89
C MET A 1 5.85 7.59 -12.50
N ARG A 2 5.20 6.77 -13.35
CA ARG A 2 3.97 6.04 -12.98
C ARG A 2 4.19 4.82 -12.07
N GLU A 3 5.27 4.08 -12.30
CA GLU A 3 5.65 2.91 -11.48
C GLU A 3 6.10 3.34 -10.08
N ASP A 4 6.82 4.46 -10.00
CA ASP A 4 7.33 5.04 -8.75
C ASP A 4 6.23 5.33 -7.73
N MET A 5 5.04 5.79 -8.17
CA MET A 5 3.94 6.10 -7.26
C MET A 5 3.27 4.83 -6.70
N LYS A 6 3.09 3.79 -7.52
CA LYS A 6 2.57 2.51 -7.04
C LYS A 6 3.51 1.88 -6.01
N THR A 7 4.82 1.91 -6.30
CA THR A 7 5.85 1.44 -5.38
C THR A 7 5.86 2.25 -4.08
N LEU A 8 5.80 3.60 -4.15
CA LEU A 8 5.74 4.46 -2.96
C LEU A 8 4.55 4.11 -2.04
N ILE A 9 3.36 3.95 -2.64
CA ILE A 9 2.14 3.59 -1.91
C ILE A 9 2.29 2.20 -1.27
N ALA A 10 2.78 1.22 -2.02
CA ALA A 10 2.94 -0.16 -1.53
C ALA A 10 4.02 -0.29 -0.45
N ASP A 11 5.15 0.41 -0.58
CA ASP A 11 6.21 0.41 0.43
C ASP A 11 5.76 1.09 1.71
N THR A 12 5.01 2.19 1.60
CA THR A 12 4.43 2.87 2.77
C THR A 12 3.34 2.01 3.42
N PHE A 13 2.50 1.35 2.63
CA PHE A 13 1.52 0.39 3.12
C PHE A 13 2.17 -0.78 3.85
N SER A 14 3.25 -1.34 3.31
CA SER A 14 4.01 -2.43 3.93
C SER A 14 4.58 -2.01 5.29
N ARG A 15 5.13 -0.80 5.40
CA ARG A 15 5.63 -0.25 6.68
C ARG A 15 4.52 -0.02 7.72
N LEU A 16 3.30 0.25 7.28
CA LEU A 16 2.15 0.33 8.18
C LEU A 16 1.73 -1.06 8.66
N LEU A 17 1.69 -2.05 7.77
CA LEU A 17 1.39 -3.45 8.12
C LEU A 17 2.37 -4.06 9.14
N GLU A 18 3.62 -3.60 9.16
CA GLU A 18 4.60 -3.99 10.20
C GLU A 18 4.24 -3.48 11.61
N LYS A 19 3.40 -2.44 11.71
CA LYS A 19 3.08 -1.75 12.95
C LYS A 19 1.67 -2.01 13.45
N GLU A 20 0.75 -2.38 12.56
CA GLU A 20 -0.66 -2.57 12.89
C GLU A 20 -1.37 -3.52 11.92
N ASN A 21 -2.51 -4.03 12.36
CA ASN A 21 -3.34 -4.90 11.53
C ASN A 21 -3.94 -4.13 10.34
N ILE A 22 -4.13 -4.86 9.23
CA ILE A 22 -4.65 -4.31 7.97
C ILE A 22 -6.02 -3.62 8.13
N ASP A 23 -6.88 -4.08 9.04
CA ASP A 23 -8.20 -3.49 9.32
C ASP A 23 -8.10 -2.07 9.90
N LYS A 24 -6.93 -1.66 10.43
CA LYS A 24 -6.66 -0.32 10.94
C LYS A 24 -6.09 0.63 9.88
N ILE A 25 -5.62 0.09 8.76
CA ILE A 25 -5.04 0.88 7.68
C ILE A 25 -6.14 1.34 6.73
N THR A 26 -6.45 2.64 6.77
CA THR A 26 -7.42 3.25 5.87
C THR A 26 -6.73 3.95 4.71
N VAL A 27 -7.45 4.16 3.60
CA VAL A 27 -6.96 4.98 2.47
C VAL A 27 -6.51 6.35 2.98
N LYS A 28 -7.28 6.98 3.87
CA LYS A 28 -6.96 8.30 4.44
C LYS A 28 -5.59 8.30 5.11
N ARG A 29 -5.32 7.33 6.00
CA ARG A 29 -4.04 7.24 6.70
C ARG A 29 -2.88 6.99 5.73
N LEU A 30 -3.07 6.07 4.79
CA LEU A 30 -2.04 5.72 3.83
C LEU A 30 -1.65 6.92 2.96
N ILE A 31 -2.63 7.71 2.48
CA ILE A 31 -2.32 8.90 1.68
C ILE A 31 -1.67 10.03 2.51
N GLU A 32 -1.99 10.13 3.80
CA GLU A 32 -1.36 11.10 4.71
C GLU A 32 0.13 10.76 4.89
N GLU A 33 0.45 9.49 5.11
CA GLU A 33 1.83 8.98 5.23
C GLU A 33 2.62 9.08 3.90
N CYS A 34 1.93 8.95 2.76
CA CYS A 34 2.56 9.12 1.44
C CYS A 34 2.69 10.60 1.02
N HIS A 35 2.05 11.53 1.74
CA HIS A 35 1.91 12.94 1.35
C HIS A 35 1.29 13.13 -0.05
N ILE A 36 0.24 12.36 -0.37
CA ILE A 36 -0.47 12.43 -1.66
C ILE A 36 -1.96 12.73 -1.48
N SER A 37 -2.62 13.12 -2.57
CA SER A 37 -4.06 13.33 -2.58
C SER A 37 -4.84 12.01 -2.70
N ARG A 38 -6.11 11.99 -2.28
CA ARG A 38 -7.03 10.85 -2.56
C ARG A 38 -7.17 10.60 -4.05
N GLN A 39 -7.19 11.65 -4.88
CA GLN A 39 -7.29 11.50 -6.33
C GLN A 39 -6.08 10.75 -6.90
N THR A 40 -4.88 11.08 -6.41
CA THR A 40 -3.63 10.38 -6.78
C THR A 40 -3.70 8.92 -6.38
N PHE A 41 -4.18 8.60 -5.17
CA PHE A 41 -4.39 7.22 -4.75
C PHE A 41 -5.35 6.47 -5.68
N TYR A 42 -6.55 7.03 -5.92
CA TYR A 42 -7.58 6.39 -6.73
C TYR A 42 -7.24 6.30 -8.22
N TYR A 43 -6.25 7.05 -8.69
CA TYR A 43 -5.68 6.87 -10.03
C TYR A 43 -4.90 5.54 -10.15
N HIS A 44 -4.35 5.04 -9.04
CA HIS A 44 -3.48 3.86 -9.02
C HIS A 44 -4.14 2.60 -8.43
N PHE A 45 -5.00 2.78 -7.42
CA PHE A 45 -5.61 1.70 -6.66
C PHE A 45 -7.06 2.01 -6.31
N LYS A 46 -7.92 0.99 -6.32
CA LYS A 46 -9.34 1.14 -5.98
C LYS A 46 -9.58 1.24 -4.48
N ASP A 47 -8.80 0.50 -3.70
CA ASP A 47 -8.89 0.41 -2.24
C ASP A 47 -7.61 -0.19 -1.65
N ILE A 48 -7.61 -0.46 -0.34
CA ILE A 48 -6.47 -1.04 0.38
C ILE A 48 -6.17 -2.48 -0.05
N MET A 49 -7.19 -3.25 -0.45
CA MET A 49 -6.99 -4.64 -0.87
C MET A 49 -6.29 -4.71 -2.23
N ASP A 50 -6.60 -3.78 -3.14
CA ASP A 50 -5.89 -3.62 -4.42
C ASP A 50 -4.39 -3.28 -4.21
N VAL A 51 -4.07 -2.49 -3.18
CA VAL A 51 -2.67 -2.23 -2.78
C VAL A 51 -2.00 -3.50 -2.29
N LEU A 52 -2.68 -4.28 -1.43
CA LEU A 52 -2.15 -5.53 -0.91
C LEU A 52 -1.87 -6.55 -2.02
N GLU A 53 -2.83 -6.76 -2.92
CA GLU A 53 -2.70 -7.67 -4.05
C GLU A 53 -1.50 -7.27 -4.91
N TRP A 54 -1.41 -5.98 -5.28
CA TRP A 54 -0.29 -5.47 -6.07
C TRP A 54 1.06 -5.62 -5.35
N ALA A 55 1.13 -5.27 -4.07
CA ALA A 55 2.36 -5.38 -3.27
C ALA A 55 2.83 -6.84 -3.18
N SER A 56 1.90 -7.79 -3.04
CA SER A 56 2.18 -9.22 -2.99
C SER A 56 2.62 -9.80 -4.34
N ALA A 57 2.11 -9.26 -5.45
CA ALA A 57 2.44 -9.72 -6.80
C ALA A 57 3.82 -9.21 -7.28
N VAL A 58 4.20 -7.99 -6.91
CA VAL A 58 5.46 -7.36 -7.37
C VAL A 58 6.67 -7.88 -6.59
N ARG A 59 6.47 -8.34 -5.34
CA ARG A 59 7.54 -8.94 -4.54
C ARG A 59 7.38 -10.46 -4.51
N PRO A 60 8.18 -11.24 -5.26
CA PRO A 60 8.18 -12.70 -5.15
C PRO A 60 8.62 -13.08 -3.72
N TRP A 61 7.63 -13.26 -2.86
CA TRP A 61 7.66 -13.79 -1.50
C TRP A 61 8.76 -13.26 -0.56
N ARG A 62 8.46 -12.14 0.12
CA ARG A 62 9.07 -11.69 1.39
C ARG A 62 7.99 -11.30 2.41
N TRP A 63 6.91 -12.09 2.51
CA TRP A 63 5.91 -11.91 3.58
C TRP A 63 6.22 -12.87 4.73
N PRO A 64 6.74 -12.40 5.88
CA PRO A 64 7.12 -13.27 6.99
C PRO A 64 5.92 -13.87 7.75
N GLY A 65 4.68 -13.47 7.43
CA GLY A 65 3.46 -13.93 8.11
C GLY A 65 2.60 -14.90 7.30
N ALA A 66 3.17 -15.62 6.34
CA ALA A 66 2.47 -16.67 5.59
C ALA A 66 3.02 -18.08 5.91
N ALA A 67 3.57 -18.22 7.12
CA ALA A 67 3.86 -19.49 7.77
C ALA A 67 3.06 -19.55 9.08
#